data_AF-A0A4R5CJY3-F1
#
_entry.id   AF-A0A4R5CJY3-F1
#
_cell.length_a   1.000
_cell.length_b   1.000
_cell.length_c   1.000
_cell.angle_alpha   90.00
_cell.angle_beta   90.00
_cell.angle_gamma   90.00
#
_symmetry.space_group_name_H-M   'P 1'
#
loop_
_entity.id
_entity.type
_entity.pdbx_description
1 polymer ?
#
loop_
_entity_poly.entity_id
_entity_poly.type
_entity_poly.pdbx_seq_one_letter_code
_entity_poly.pdbx_strand_id
1 'polypeptide(L)' 'DNQSREALLDIVDQRHNQGSIILSSQIPVSAYHDIIGNCTIADAVLDRIVNSSHRIELTGESMRKANF' A
#
# COMPACT_ATOMS: atom_id res chain seq x y z
N ASP A 1 -2.89 14.47 5.46
CA ASP A 1 -2.16 15.57 4.80
C ASP A 1 -2.27 15.41 3.29
N ASN A 2 -2.51 16.48 2.51
CA ASN A 2 -2.77 16.37 1.07
C ASN A 2 -1.48 16.07 0.28
N GLN A 3 -0.40 16.75 0.63
CA GLN A 3 0.91 16.58 -0.02
C GLN A 3 1.42 15.15 0.09
N SER A 4 1.23 14.51 1.24
CA SER A 4 1.60 13.10 1.45
C SER A 4 0.87 12.13 0.51
N ARG A 5 -0.36 12.44 0.10
CA ARG A 5 -1.17 11.58 -0.78
C ARG A 5 -0.77 11.75 -2.24
N GLU A 6 -0.51 13.00 -2.64
CA GLU A 6 0.03 13.32 -3.97
C GLU A 6 1.40 12.66 -4.14
N ALA A 7 2.28 12.74 -3.13
CA ALA A 7 3.58 12.07 -3.16
C ALA A 7 3.45 10.54 -3.29
N LEU A 8 2.46 9.91 -2.63
CA LEU A 8 2.20 8.49 -2.79
C LEU A 8 1.79 8.16 -4.23
N LEU A 9 0.88 8.95 -4.81
CA LEU A 9 0.45 8.78 -6.19
C LEU A 9 1.63 8.93 -7.16
N ASP A 10 2.45 9.96 -6.99
CA ASP A 10 3.61 10.22 -7.85
C ASP A 10 4.61 9.05 -7.84
N ILE A 11 4.92 8.51 -6.66
CA ILE A 11 5.81 7.34 -6.51
C ILE A 11 5.20 6.12 -7.21
N VAL A 12 3.91 5.89 -7.01
CA VAL A 12 3.20 4.76 -7.61
C VAL A 12 3.15 4.90 -9.13
N ASP A 13 2.85 6.09 -9.66
CA ASP A 13 2.80 6.40 -11.09
C ASP A 13 4.15 6.21 -11.75
N GLN A 14 5.24 6.70 -11.13
CA GLN A 14 6.58 6.54 -11.67
C GLN A 14 7.01 5.08 -11.75
N ARG A 15 6.53 4.22 -10.83
CA ARG A 15 6.89 2.81 -10.77
C ARG A 15 5.97 1.92 -11.59
N HIS A 16 4.72 2.32 -11.79
CA HIS A 16 3.74 1.56 -12.53
C HIS A 16 4.26 1.24 -13.94
N ASN A 17 4.29 -0.05 -14.29
CA ASN A 17 4.88 -0.59 -15.53
C ASN A 17 6.38 -0.34 -15.76
N GLN A 18 7.11 0.23 -14.80
CA GLN A 18 8.56 0.44 -14.87
C GLN A 18 9.35 -0.44 -13.90
N GLY A 19 8.75 -0.85 -12.78
CA GLY A 19 9.38 -1.77 -11.85
C GLY A 19 8.44 -2.20 -10.72
N SER A 20 8.84 -3.24 -9.99
CA SER A 20 8.02 -3.79 -8.90
C SER A 20 7.99 -2.88 -7.67
N ILE A 21 6.86 -2.87 -6.98
CA ILE A 21 6.66 -2.21 -5.69
C ILE A 21 6.42 -3.31 -4.64
N ILE A 22 7.17 -3.26 -3.53
CA ILE A 22 6.90 -4.10 -2.35
C ILE A 22 6.29 -3.21 -1.28
N LEU A 23 5.11 -3.59 -0.81
CA LEU A 23 4.38 -2.91 0.25
C LEU A 23 4.21 -3.86 1.43
N SER A 24 4.52 -3.38 2.62
CA SER A 24 4.20 -4.07 3.87
C SER A 24 3.31 -3.16 4.72
N SER A 25 2.26 -3.73 5.27
CA SER A 25 1.31 -3.00 6.10
C SER A 25 0.73 -3.93 7.15
N GLN A 26 0.42 -3.36 8.30
CA GLN A 26 -0.37 -4.04 9.34
C GLN A 26 -1.87 -3.86 9.14
N ILE A 27 -2.26 -3.03 8.17
CA ILE A 27 -3.63 -2.68 7.88
C ILE A 27 -4.08 -3.50 6.67
N PRO A 28 -5.30 -4.07 6.67
CA PRO A 28 -5.82 -4.78 5.51
C PRO A 28 -6.00 -3.82 4.32
N VAL A 29 -5.82 -4.35 3.11
CA VAL A 29 -5.98 -3.59 1.85
C VAL A 29 -7.37 -2.95 1.73
N SER A 30 -8.41 -3.60 2.30
CA SER A 30 -9.78 -3.06 2.31
C SER A 30 -9.91 -1.70 3.00
N ALA A 31 -9.01 -1.37 3.93
CA ALA A 31 -9.01 -0.08 4.65
C ALA A 31 -8.12 0.98 3.99
N TYR A 32 -7.36 0.64 2.94
CA TYR A 32 -6.44 1.58 2.30
C TYR A 32 -7.17 2.76 1.67
N HIS A 33 -8.32 2.51 1.04
CA HIS A 33 -9.11 3.54 0.40
C HIS A 33 -9.46 4.66 1.41
N ASP A 34 -9.96 4.28 2.58
CA ASP A 34 -10.35 5.21 3.64
C ASP A 34 -9.17 5.95 4.26
N ILE A 35 -8.02 5.27 4.41
CA ILE A 35 -6.80 5.87 4.96
C ILE A 35 -6.21 6.93 4.03
N ILE A 36 -6.23 6.64 2.72
CA ILE A 36 -5.84 7.64 1.73
C ILE A 36 -6.84 8.79 1.80
N GLY A 37 -8.14 8.55 1.94
CA GLY A 37 -9.14 9.56 2.30
C GLY A 37 -9.43 10.63 1.24
N ASN A 38 -8.82 10.55 0.06
CA ASN A 38 -9.22 11.26 -1.15
C ASN A 38 -9.63 10.19 -2.18
N CYS A 39 -10.92 10.10 -2.52
CA CYS A 39 -11.43 9.03 -3.37
C CYS A 39 -10.69 8.94 -4.71
N THR A 40 -10.45 10.07 -5.38
CA THR A 40 -9.76 10.09 -6.68
C THR A 40 -8.34 9.54 -6.59
N ILE A 41 -7.56 9.98 -5.59
CA ILE A 41 -6.19 9.50 -5.39
C ILE A 41 -6.21 8.03 -4.93
N ALA A 42 -7.14 7.68 -4.04
CA ALA A 42 -7.28 6.33 -3.51
C ALA A 42 -7.58 5.33 -4.63
N ASP A 43 -8.57 5.60 -5.47
CA ASP A 43 -8.91 4.79 -6.63
C ASP A 43 -7.69 4.63 -7.55
N ALA A 44 -7.04 5.75 -7.91
CA ALA A 44 -5.87 5.73 -8.77
C ALA A 44 -4.70 4.89 -8.21
N VAL A 45 -4.39 5.06 -6.92
CA VAL A 45 -3.33 4.31 -6.25
C VAL A 45 -3.68 2.82 -6.17
N LEU A 46 -4.88 2.48 -5.72
CA LEU A 46 -5.32 1.10 -5.56
C LEU A 46 -5.38 0.38 -6.91
N ASP A 47 -5.85 1.05 -7.97
CA ASP A 47 -5.88 0.44 -9.30
C ASP A 47 -4.50 0.00 -9.79
N ARG A 48 -3.45 0.72 -9.40
CA ARG A 48 -2.07 0.45 -9.83
C ARG A 48 -1.37 -0.57 -8.93
N ILE A 49 -1.49 -0.43 -7.61
CA ILE A 49 -0.74 -1.27 -6.66
C ILE A 49 -1.50 -2.51 -6.21
N VAL A 50 -2.83 -2.51 -6.24
CA VAL A 50 -3.64 -3.62 -5.70
C VAL A 50 -4.07 -4.57 -6.79
N ASN A 51 -4.53 -4.08 -7.94
CA ASN A 51 -5.06 -4.93 -9.02
C ASN A 51 -4.00 -5.88 -9.60
N SER A 52 -2.73 -5.48 -9.66
CA SER A 52 -1.63 -6.27 -10.20
C SER A 52 -0.78 -6.98 -9.13
N SER A 53 -1.20 -6.93 -7.85
CA SER A 53 -0.38 -7.41 -6.73
C SER A 53 -0.45 -8.91 -6.48
N HIS A 54 0.69 -9.46 -6.04
CA HIS A 54 0.70 -10.69 -5.25
C HIS A 54 0.52 -10.34 -3.78
N ARG A 55 -0.52 -10.88 -3.14
CA ARG A 55 -0.83 -10.63 -1.73
C ARG A 55 -0.32 -11.78 -0.88
N ILE A 56 0.48 -11.44 0.13
CA ILE A 56 1.00 -12.38 1.11
C ILE A 56 0.48 -11.93 2.47
N GLU A 57 -0.48 -12.68 3.01
CA GLU A 57 -0.96 -12.45 4.37
C GLU A 57 -0.02 -13.11 5.37
N LEU A 58 0.68 -12.27 6.13
CA LEU A 58 1.56 -12.73 7.19
C LEU A 58 0.72 -13.09 8.41
N THR A 59 0.95 -14.28 8.95
CA THR A 59 0.28 -14.79 10.16
C THR A 59 1.31 -15.24 11.19
N GLY A 60 0.88 -15.39 12.43
CA GLY A 60 1.73 -15.83 13.54
C GLY A 60 2.10 -14.73 14.53
N GLU A 61 2.88 -15.09 15.55
CA GLU A 61 3.28 -14.16 16.59
C GLU A 61 4.42 -13.24 16.14
N SER A 62 4.55 -12.10 16.83
CA SER A 62 5.66 -11.18 16.61
C SER A 62 7.00 -11.88 16.85
N MET A 63 7.82 -11.95 15.81
CA MET A 63 9.20 -12.45 15.90
C MET A 63 10.06 -11.66 16.88
N ARG A 64 9.65 -10.44 17.28
CA ARG A 64 10.36 -9.69 18.33
C ARG A 64 10.24 -10.36 19.69
N LYS A 65 9.14 -11.06 19.99
CA LYS A 65 8.93 -11.79 21.26
C LYS A 65 9.88 -12.98 21.39
N ALA A 66 10.26 -13.62 20.28
CA ALA A 66 11.13 -14.79 20.27
C ALA A 66 12.57 -14.49 20.73
N ASN A 67 12.95 -13.21 20.82
CA ASN A 67 14.28 -12.76 21.27
C ASN A 67 14.26 -12.16 22.69
N PHE A 68 13.16 -12.28 23.44
CA PHE A 68 13.06 -11.90 24.86
C PHE A 68 12.91 -13.14 25.74
#